data_AF-A0A938GZE9-F1
#
_entry.id   AF-A0A938GZE9-F1
#
_cell.length_a   1.000
_cell.length_b   1.000
_cell.length_c   1.000
_cell.angle_alpha   90.00
_cell.angle_beta   90.00
_cell.angle_gamma   90.00
#
_symmetry.space_group_name_H-M   'P 1'
#
loop_
_entity.id
_entity.type
_entity.pdbx_description
1 polymer ?
#
loop_
_entity_poly.entity_id
_entity_poly.type
_entity_poly.pdbx_seq_one_letter_code
_entity_poly.pdbx_strand_id
1 'polypeptide(L)'
;MLDPVTLVIGIGAGILLGVIVTVVGASVMGKNLMGTARRQAAQTISDAEREAASILKESNTTLKEQRIQLREEAEREARELRKELVGVEKRILAKEETVDKRAEQIEKKATELAQKDRDLAQRDASLAKKNERLEALIADQTQKLEVISGLSADDARKELFHQLETEVRRDSALRLKRVEEELVENADKKAKWIIGQAIQRCAADHVTESTVSMVPLPSDEMKGRIIGREGRNIRALEAATGINVIIDDTPEA
;
A
#
# COMPACT_ATOMS: atom_id res chain seq x y z
N MET A 1 22.44 158.96 24.01
CA MET A 1 23.05 158.22 25.14
C MET A 1 21.91 157.47 25.82
N LEU A 2 22.02 156.15 26.02
CA LEU A 2 21.05 155.38 26.80
C LEU A 2 21.50 155.37 28.28
N ASP A 3 20.58 155.63 29.21
CA ASP A 3 20.86 155.68 30.65
C ASP A 3 21.28 154.31 31.21
N PRO A 4 22.29 154.20 32.09
CA PRO A 4 22.77 152.94 32.65
C PRO A 4 21.71 152.12 33.40
N VAL A 5 20.65 152.78 33.90
CA VAL A 5 19.48 152.11 34.51
C VAL A 5 18.68 151.29 33.48
N THR A 6 18.59 151.77 32.23
CA THR A 6 17.87 151.06 31.15
C THR A 6 18.60 149.79 30.70
N LEU A 7 19.93 149.75 30.81
CA LEU A 7 20.75 148.59 30.46
C LEU A 7 20.55 147.43 31.45
N VAL A 8 20.53 147.71 32.76
CA VAL A 8 20.33 146.70 33.81
C VAL A 8 18.93 146.11 33.77
N ILE A 9 17.91 146.96 33.53
CA ILE A 9 16.52 146.50 33.34
C ILE A 9 16.40 145.63 32.09
N GLY A 10 17.08 145.98 30.99
CA GLY A 10 17.10 145.19 29.76
C GLY A 10 17.74 143.82 29.92
N ILE A 11 18.88 143.73 30.63
CA ILE A 11 19.55 142.46 30.92
C ILE A 11 18.70 141.59 31.86
N GLY A 12 18.12 142.18 32.91
CA GLY A 12 17.22 141.49 33.82
C GLY A 12 15.98 140.93 33.10
N ALA A 13 15.35 141.74 32.24
CA ALA A 13 14.22 141.32 31.42
C ALA A 13 14.60 140.20 30.43
N GLY A 14 15.78 140.27 29.81
CA GLY A 14 16.29 139.24 28.91
C GLY A 14 16.55 137.89 29.60
N ILE A 15 17.13 137.91 30.80
CA ILE A 15 17.33 136.69 31.61
C ILE A 15 15.98 136.10 32.03
N LEU A 16 15.03 136.95 32.48
CA LEU A 16 13.70 136.51 32.86
C LEU A 16 12.95 135.88 31.66
N LEU A 17 13.03 136.51 30.49
CA LEU A 17 12.47 135.95 29.25
C LEU A 17 13.14 134.62 28.88
N GLY A 18 14.47 134.54 28.99
CA GLY A 18 15.22 133.31 28.73
C GLY A 18 14.80 132.17 29.66
N VAL A 19 14.69 132.42 30.96
CA VAL A 19 14.22 131.42 31.95
C VAL A 19 12.79 131.00 31.65
N ILE A 20 11.88 131.93 31.37
CA ILE A 20 10.49 131.62 31.01
C ILE A 20 10.44 130.76 29.75
N VAL A 21 11.15 131.12 28.69
CA VAL A 21 11.18 130.35 27.43
C VAL A 21 11.75 128.95 27.66
N THR A 22 12.79 128.80 28.48
CA THR A 22 13.42 127.51 28.76
C THR A 22 12.51 126.61 29.62
N VAL A 23 11.88 127.16 30.67
CA VAL A 23 10.96 126.42 31.54
C VAL A 23 9.67 126.04 30.80
N VAL A 24 9.09 126.97 30.03
CA VAL A 24 7.89 126.70 29.22
C VAL A 24 8.22 125.73 28.09
N GLY A 25 9.35 125.89 27.40
CA GLY A 25 9.83 124.99 26.35
C GLY A 25 10.07 123.57 26.86
N ALA A 26 10.78 123.41 27.99
CA ALA A 26 10.99 122.12 28.63
C ALA A 26 9.68 121.48 29.11
N SER A 27 8.74 122.28 29.65
CA SER A 27 7.43 121.81 30.08
C SER A 27 6.56 121.34 28.91
N VAL A 28 6.59 122.04 27.77
CA VAL A 28 5.84 121.67 26.55
C VAL A 28 6.46 120.43 25.90
N MET A 29 7.78 120.37 25.78
CA MET A 29 8.48 119.21 25.21
C MET A 29 8.33 117.97 26.09
N GLY A 30 8.40 118.12 27.41
CA GLY A 30 8.11 117.05 28.37
C GLY A 30 6.67 116.54 28.29
N LYS A 31 5.68 117.44 28.16
CA LYS A 31 4.27 117.07 27.94
C LYS A 31 4.06 116.35 26.61
N ASN A 32 4.70 116.80 25.53
CA ASN A 32 4.62 116.15 24.22
C ASN A 32 5.28 114.76 24.23
N LEU A 33 6.46 114.62 24.85
CA LEU A 33 7.16 113.34 24.99
C LEU A 33 6.39 112.35 25.87
N MET A 34 5.80 112.82 26.97
CA MET A 34 4.87 112.00 27.77
C MET A 34 3.63 111.60 26.97
N GLY A 35 3.11 112.51 26.14
CA GLY A 35 1.97 112.24 25.27
C GLY A 35 2.28 111.18 24.21
N THR A 36 3.45 111.24 23.56
CA THR A 36 3.88 110.23 22.59
C THR A 36 4.20 108.90 23.26
N ALA A 37 4.90 108.90 24.40
CA ALA A 37 5.17 107.68 25.16
C ALA A 37 3.88 106.99 25.64
N ARG A 38 2.89 107.76 26.11
CA ARG A 38 1.57 107.23 26.48
C ARG A 38 0.82 106.66 25.27
N ARG A 39 0.87 107.32 24.12
CA ARG A 39 0.25 106.81 22.88
C ARG A 39 0.92 105.54 22.39
N GLN A 40 2.25 105.47 22.42
CA GLN A 40 3.00 104.26 22.07
C GLN A 40 2.69 103.13 23.02
N ALA A 41 2.69 103.37 24.34
CA ALA A 41 2.31 102.35 25.33
C ALA A 41 0.87 101.86 25.13
N ALA A 42 -0.08 102.78 24.89
CA ALA A 42 -1.47 102.42 24.61
C ALA A 42 -1.61 101.62 23.30
N GLN A 43 -0.83 101.96 22.28
CA GLN A 43 -0.80 101.23 21.01
C GLN A 43 -0.21 99.84 21.20
N THR A 44 0.91 99.69 21.91
CA THR A 44 1.51 98.39 22.23
C THR A 44 0.56 97.50 23.02
N ILE A 45 -0.17 98.04 24.00
CA ILE A 45 -1.19 97.30 24.74
C ILE A 45 -2.31 96.86 23.81
N SER A 46 -2.82 97.78 22.97
CA SER A 46 -3.89 97.44 22.00
C SER A 46 -3.45 96.39 20.98
N ASP A 47 -2.20 96.43 20.53
CA ASP A 47 -1.65 95.46 19.58
C ASP A 47 -1.47 94.09 20.28
N ALA A 48 -0.97 94.07 21.52
CA ALA A 48 -0.86 92.85 22.32
C ALA A 48 -2.23 92.23 22.63
N GLU A 49 -3.26 93.03 22.92
CA GLU A 49 -4.63 92.55 23.12
C GLU A 49 -5.22 91.95 21.83
N ARG A 50 -4.96 92.58 20.67
CA ARG A 50 -5.38 92.05 19.36
C ARG A 50 -4.67 90.75 19.01
N GLU A 51 -3.36 90.68 19.26
CA GLU A 51 -2.56 89.47 19.03
C GLU A 51 -3.03 88.33 19.93
N ALA A 52 -3.23 88.59 21.23
CA ALA A 52 -3.77 87.60 22.17
C ALA A 52 -5.17 87.11 21.75
N ALA A 53 -6.05 88.01 21.32
CA ALA A 53 -7.37 87.64 20.80
C ALA A 53 -7.27 86.80 19.52
N SER A 54 -6.32 87.10 18.62
CA SER A 54 -6.06 86.33 17.41
C SER A 54 -5.55 84.92 17.75
N ILE A 55 -4.56 84.80 18.64
CA ILE A 55 -4.01 83.51 19.09
C ILE A 55 -5.09 82.65 19.73
N LEU A 56 -5.92 83.22 20.61
CA LEU A 56 -7.02 82.50 21.24
C LEU A 56 -8.06 82.02 20.21
N LYS A 57 -8.37 82.86 19.21
CA LYS A 57 -9.32 82.48 18.14
C LYS A 57 -8.75 81.38 17.25
N GLU A 58 -7.48 81.48 16.87
CA GLU A 58 -6.78 80.49 16.06
C GLU A 58 -6.67 79.16 16.82
N SER A 59 -6.20 79.18 18.07
CA SER A 59 -6.14 78.01 18.95
C SER A 59 -7.50 77.32 19.10
N ASN A 60 -8.58 78.08 19.33
CA ASN A 60 -9.93 77.52 19.39
C ASN A 60 -10.38 76.91 18.05
N THR A 61 -9.93 77.45 16.92
CA THR A 61 -10.24 76.90 15.59
C THR A 61 -9.47 75.62 15.35
N THR A 62 -8.17 75.60 15.63
CA THR A 62 -7.32 74.39 15.53
C THR A 62 -7.82 73.27 16.45
N LEU A 63 -8.21 73.59 17.69
CA LEU A 63 -8.79 72.59 18.61
C LEU A 63 -10.10 72.01 18.08
N LYS A 64 -10.94 72.82 17.43
CA LYS A 64 -12.17 72.34 16.78
C LYS A 64 -11.85 71.43 15.60
N GLU A 65 -10.90 71.81 14.75
CA GLU A 65 -10.45 71.01 13.61
C GLU A 65 -9.87 69.66 14.07
N GLN A 66 -8.96 69.66 15.05
CA GLN A 66 -8.41 68.44 15.63
C GLN A 66 -9.49 67.55 16.24
N ARG A 67 -10.46 68.14 16.94
CA ARG A 67 -11.59 67.38 17.50
C ARG A 67 -12.46 66.75 16.42
N ILE A 68 -12.68 67.43 15.29
CA ILE A 68 -13.42 66.88 14.15
C ILE A 68 -12.62 65.74 13.52
N GLN A 69 -11.33 65.93 13.27
CA GLN A 69 -10.45 64.91 12.70
C GLN A 69 -10.41 63.64 13.59
N LEU A 70 -10.17 63.80 14.89
CA LEU A 70 -10.15 62.68 15.84
C LEU A 70 -11.50 61.95 15.87
N ARG A 71 -12.62 62.69 15.76
CA ARG A 71 -13.95 62.08 15.70
C ARG A 71 -14.15 61.30 14.41
N GLU A 72 -13.75 61.84 13.26
CA GLU A 72 -13.85 61.16 11.97
C GLU A 72 -12.99 59.89 11.91
N GLU A 73 -11.78 59.93 12.47
CA GLU A 73 -10.89 58.78 12.58
C GLU A 73 -11.50 57.70 13.48
N ALA A 74 -11.97 58.06 14.67
CA ALA A 74 -12.63 57.13 15.59
C ALA A 74 -13.89 56.51 14.96
N GLU A 75 -14.70 57.30 14.25
CA GLU A 75 -15.87 56.80 13.54
C GLU A 75 -15.50 55.87 12.37
N ARG A 76 -14.39 56.15 11.67
CA ARG A 76 -13.88 55.27 10.62
C ARG A 76 -13.38 53.94 11.18
N GLU A 77 -12.59 53.96 12.25
CA GLU A 77 -12.12 52.75 12.92
C GLU A 77 -13.27 51.92 13.48
N ALA A 78 -14.24 52.57 14.13
CA ALA A 78 -15.44 51.90 14.62
C ALA A 78 -16.25 51.21 13.50
N ARG A 79 -16.32 51.84 12.31
CA ARG A 79 -16.97 51.24 11.13
C ARG A 79 -16.22 50.02 10.61
N GLU A 80 -14.90 50.09 10.50
CA GLU A 80 -14.08 48.94 10.04
C GLU A 80 -14.14 47.78 11.04
N LEU A 81 -13.97 48.05 12.34
CA LEU A 81 -14.12 47.03 13.39
C LEU A 81 -15.50 46.38 13.36
N ARG A 82 -16.55 47.18 13.17
CA ARG A 82 -17.92 46.64 13.05
C ARG A 82 -18.08 45.73 11.83
N LYS A 83 -17.47 46.10 10.70
CA LYS A 83 -17.50 45.30 9.47
C LYS A 83 -16.73 43.98 9.64
N GLU A 84 -15.57 44.02 10.27
CA GLU A 84 -14.79 42.82 10.60
C GLU A 84 -15.56 41.90 11.55
N LEU A 85 -16.18 42.46 12.59
CA LEU A 85 -16.97 41.70 13.57
C LEU A 85 -18.16 40.99 12.92
N VAL A 86 -18.90 41.68 12.04
CA VAL A 86 -19.99 41.06 11.26
C VAL A 86 -19.45 39.97 10.33
N GLY A 87 -18.25 40.13 9.76
CA GLY A 87 -17.60 39.11 8.96
C GLY A 87 -17.25 37.85 9.77
N VAL A 88 -16.72 38.04 10.97
CA VAL A 88 -16.40 36.95 11.91
C VAL A 88 -17.68 36.24 12.36
N GLU A 89 -18.72 36.99 12.72
CA GLU A 89 -20.02 36.46 13.16
C GLU A 89 -20.65 35.57 12.08
N LYS A 90 -20.69 36.05 10.82
CA LYS A 90 -21.17 35.24 9.69
C LYS A 90 -20.37 33.94 9.50
N ARG A 91 -19.05 34.00 9.67
CA ARG A 91 -18.19 32.81 9.55
C ARG A 91 -18.41 31.84 10.71
N ILE A 92 -18.70 32.33 11.91
CA ILE A 92 -19.04 31.50 13.07
C ILE A 92 -20.38 30.81 12.83
N LEU A 93 -21.43 31.56 12.44
CA LEU A 93 -22.74 30.98 12.16
C LEU A 93 -22.70 29.90 11.06
N ALA A 94 -21.93 30.13 9.98
CA ALA A 94 -21.76 29.11 8.94
C ALA A 94 -21.03 27.85 9.44
N LYS A 95 -20.08 28.01 10.38
CA LYS A 95 -19.40 26.88 11.02
C LYS A 95 -20.32 26.14 11.98
N GLU A 96 -21.12 26.85 12.77
CA GLU A 96 -22.13 26.25 13.67
C GLU A 96 -23.13 25.43 12.87
N GLU A 97 -23.71 25.98 11.80
CA GLU A 97 -24.64 25.24 10.93
C GLU A 97 -24.00 23.97 10.34
N THR A 98 -22.72 24.04 9.98
CA THR A 98 -21.98 22.88 9.46
C THR A 98 -21.76 21.83 10.55
N VAL A 99 -21.47 22.26 11.78
CA VAL A 99 -21.28 21.37 12.94
C VAL A 99 -22.61 20.71 13.31
N ASP A 100 -23.70 21.45 13.36
CA ASP A 100 -25.04 20.94 13.66
C ASP A 100 -25.48 19.90 12.62
N LYS A 101 -25.30 20.19 11.32
CA LYS A 101 -25.57 19.22 10.25
C LYS A 101 -24.76 17.94 10.40
N ARG A 102 -23.49 18.04 10.82
CA ARG A 102 -22.65 16.86 11.08
C ARG A 102 -23.11 16.10 12.31
N ALA A 103 -23.53 16.79 13.37
CA ALA A 103 -24.06 16.18 14.57
C ALA A 103 -25.34 15.38 14.26
N GLU A 104 -26.29 15.96 13.51
CA GLU A 104 -27.50 15.26 13.07
C GLU A 104 -27.18 14.02 12.21
N GLN A 105 -26.19 14.10 11.31
CA GLN A 105 -25.77 12.96 10.50
C GLN A 105 -25.15 11.85 11.35
N ILE A 106 -24.35 12.20 12.35
CA ILE A 106 -23.75 11.25 13.29
C ILE A 106 -24.83 10.57 14.11
N GLU A 107 -25.81 11.33 14.61
CA GLU A 107 -26.92 10.77 15.40
C GLU A 107 -27.80 9.82 14.59
N LYS A 108 -28.11 10.17 13.33
CA LYS A 108 -28.81 9.26 12.39
C LYS A 108 -28.02 7.97 12.17
N LYS A 109 -26.72 8.06 11.93
CA LYS A 109 -25.87 6.86 11.77
C LYS A 109 -25.80 6.02 13.04
N ALA A 110 -25.74 6.65 14.21
CA ALA A 110 -25.71 5.96 15.49
C ALA A 110 -27.02 5.19 15.75
N THR A 111 -28.17 5.79 15.44
CA THR A 111 -29.47 5.11 15.57
C THR A 111 -29.63 3.97 14.57
N GLU A 112 -29.21 4.15 13.31
CA GLU A 112 -29.18 3.07 12.31
C GLU A 112 -28.28 1.90 12.71
N LEU A 113 -27.08 2.18 13.24
CA LEU A 113 -26.16 1.15 13.73
C LEU A 113 -26.74 0.41 14.93
N ALA A 114 -27.30 1.13 15.91
CA ALA A 114 -27.94 0.51 17.07
C ALA A 114 -29.12 -0.40 16.67
N GLN A 115 -29.87 -0.03 15.62
CA GLN A 115 -30.93 -0.89 15.09
C GLN A 115 -30.36 -2.15 14.42
N LYS A 116 -29.32 -2.01 13.59
CA LYS A 116 -28.65 -3.16 12.96
C LYS A 116 -28.05 -4.12 13.99
N ASP A 117 -27.44 -3.60 15.05
CA ASP A 117 -26.87 -4.43 16.12
C ASP A 117 -27.96 -5.24 16.84
N ARG A 118 -29.12 -4.63 17.10
CA ARG A 118 -30.28 -5.34 17.66
C ARG A 118 -30.80 -6.43 16.72
N ASP A 119 -30.91 -6.12 15.43
CA ASP A 119 -31.38 -7.09 14.42
C ASP A 119 -30.40 -8.26 14.28
N LEU A 120 -29.09 -8.00 14.30
CA LEU A 120 -28.05 -9.03 14.30
C LEU A 120 -28.12 -9.90 15.55
N ALA A 121 -28.21 -9.30 16.73
CA ALA A 121 -28.34 -10.04 17.98
C ALA A 121 -29.58 -10.96 18.00
N GLN A 122 -30.71 -10.49 17.45
CA GLN A 122 -31.92 -11.32 17.31
C GLN A 122 -31.72 -12.48 16.32
N ARG A 123 -31.04 -12.23 15.20
CA ARG A 123 -30.73 -13.27 14.21
C ARG A 123 -29.79 -14.32 14.79
N ASP A 124 -28.75 -13.92 15.50
CA ASP A 124 -27.81 -14.83 16.13
C ASP A 124 -28.48 -15.70 17.19
N ALA A 125 -29.35 -15.12 18.02
CA ALA A 125 -30.14 -15.88 18.99
C ALA A 125 -31.10 -16.88 18.31
N SER A 126 -31.70 -16.49 17.18
CA SER A 126 -32.58 -17.37 16.38
C SER A 126 -31.80 -18.51 15.72
N LEU A 127 -30.62 -18.22 15.17
CA LEU A 127 -29.73 -19.21 14.58
C LEU A 127 -29.21 -20.20 15.61
N ALA A 128 -28.81 -19.72 16.79
CA ALA A 128 -28.38 -20.58 17.90
C ALA A 128 -29.47 -21.60 18.27
N LYS A 129 -30.72 -21.15 18.45
CA LYS A 129 -31.86 -22.03 18.73
C LYS A 129 -32.14 -23.02 17.60
N LYS A 130 -32.00 -22.60 16.35
CA LYS A 130 -32.17 -23.49 15.19
C LYS A 130 -31.08 -24.57 15.13
N ASN A 131 -29.83 -24.20 15.41
CA ASN A 131 -28.71 -25.13 15.44
C ASN A 131 -28.88 -26.17 16.55
N GLU A 132 -29.23 -25.74 17.77
CA GLU A 132 -29.51 -26.64 18.89
C GLU A 132 -30.64 -27.63 18.54
N ARG A 133 -31.72 -27.15 17.92
CA ARG A 133 -32.82 -28.01 17.46
C ARG A 133 -32.37 -28.98 16.36
N LEU A 134 -31.50 -28.54 15.45
CA LEU A 134 -30.94 -29.36 14.38
C LEU A 134 -30.07 -30.49 14.95
N GLU A 135 -29.19 -30.17 15.90
CA GLU A 135 -28.35 -31.16 16.58
C GLU A 135 -29.21 -32.18 17.33
N ALA A 136 -30.25 -31.73 18.03
CA ALA A 136 -31.19 -32.63 18.70
C ALA A 136 -31.94 -33.55 17.70
N LEU A 137 -32.38 -33.01 16.56
CA LEU A 137 -33.02 -33.79 15.50
C LEU A 137 -32.06 -34.80 14.87
N ILE A 138 -30.80 -34.42 14.63
CA ILE A 138 -29.78 -35.32 14.11
C ILE A 138 -29.55 -36.46 15.10
N ALA A 139 -29.40 -36.15 16.39
CA ALA A 139 -29.21 -37.16 17.42
C ALA A 139 -30.40 -38.14 17.51
N ASP A 140 -31.64 -37.63 17.52
CA ASP A 140 -32.86 -38.46 17.52
C ASP A 140 -32.97 -39.33 16.25
N GLN A 141 -32.66 -38.77 15.08
CA GLN A 141 -32.69 -39.51 13.83
C GLN A 141 -31.62 -40.60 13.79
N THR A 142 -30.40 -40.31 14.27
CA THR A 142 -29.32 -41.29 14.39
C THR A 142 -29.74 -42.42 15.32
N GLN A 143 -30.30 -42.10 16.50
CA GLN A 143 -30.77 -43.12 17.43
C GLN A 143 -31.87 -44.00 16.82
N LYS A 144 -32.84 -43.42 16.10
CA LYS A 144 -33.88 -44.19 15.41
C LYS A 144 -33.28 -45.09 14.33
N LEU A 145 -32.31 -44.60 13.57
CA LEU A 145 -31.62 -45.39 12.56
C LEU A 145 -30.85 -46.56 13.19
N GLU A 146 -30.17 -46.35 14.32
CA GLU A 146 -29.49 -47.42 15.07
C GLU A 146 -30.47 -48.49 15.57
N VAL A 147 -31.65 -48.08 16.03
CA VAL A 147 -32.70 -49.02 16.46
C VAL A 147 -33.25 -49.81 15.27
N ILE A 148 -33.52 -49.16 14.13
CA ILE A 148 -34.06 -49.82 12.93
C ILE A 148 -33.04 -50.75 12.30
N SER A 149 -31.77 -50.34 12.21
CA SER A 149 -30.69 -51.17 11.67
C SER A 149 -30.31 -52.32 12.60
N GLY A 150 -30.68 -52.24 13.88
CA GLY A 150 -30.23 -53.18 14.91
C GLY A 150 -28.72 -53.13 15.16
N LEU A 151 -28.05 -52.09 14.67
CA LEU A 151 -26.61 -51.90 14.67
C LEU A 151 -26.31 -50.47 15.10
N SER A 152 -25.43 -50.29 16.09
CA SER A 152 -24.90 -48.97 16.40
C SER A 152 -24.09 -48.43 15.21
N ALA A 153 -23.91 -47.10 15.13
CA ALA A 153 -23.09 -46.51 14.06
C ALA A 153 -21.67 -47.08 14.01
N ASP A 154 -21.09 -47.41 15.16
CA ASP A 154 -19.76 -48.03 15.26
C ASP A 154 -19.77 -49.50 14.83
N ASP A 155 -20.83 -50.24 15.13
CA ASP A 155 -20.94 -51.64 14.71
C ASP A 155 -21.20 -51.75 13.21
N ALA A 156 -22.04 -50.88 12.64
CA ALA A 156 -22.22 -50.77 11.19
C ALA A 156 -20.89 -50.45 10.48
N ARG A 157 -20.07 -49.57 11.08
CA ARG A 157 -18.74 -49.25 10.56
C ARG A 157 -17.80 -50.46 10.59
N LYS A 158 -17.76 -51.20 11.71
CA LYS A 158 -16.95 -52.42 11.84
C LYS A 158 -17.37 -53.50 10.84
N GLU A 159 -18.67 -53.71 10.67
CA GLU A 159 -19.21 -54.69 9.72
C GLU A 159 -18.82 -54.32 8.28
N LEU A 160 -18.95 -53.05 7.90
CA LEU A 160 -18.52 -52.56 6.58
C LEU A 160 -17.02 -52.78 6.36
N PHE A 161 -16.19 -52.48 7.36
CA PHE A 161 -14.75 -52.73 7.28
C PHE A 161 -14.41 -54.22 7.18
N HIS A 162 -15.11 -55.08 7.92
CA HIS A 162 -14.92 -56.52 7.87
C HIS A 162 -15.30 -57.10 6.50
N GLN A 163 -16.41 -56.64 5.91
CA GLN A 163 -16.83 -57.03 4.57
C GLN A 163 -15.80 -56.58 3.52
N LEU A 164 -15.33 -55.33 3.61
CA LEU A 164 -14.30 -54.81 2.73
C LEU A 164 -12.98 -55.61 2.86
N GLU A 165 -12.56 -55.92 4.09
CA GLU A 165 -11.35 -56.71 4.31
C GLU A 165 -11.48 -58.11 3.71
N THR A 166 -12.64 -58.75 3.85
CA THR A 166 -12.92 -60.07 3.28
C THR A 166 -12.88 -60.04 1.75
N GLU A 167 -13.46 -59.01 1.14
CA GLU A 167 -13.48 -58.83 -0.30
C GLU A 167 -12.08 -58.57 -0.86
N VAL A 168 -11.31 -57.67 -0.22
CA VAL A 168 -9.91 -57.40 -0.56
C VAL A 168 -9.04 -58.65 -0.44
N ARG A 169 -9.20 -59.45 0.62
CA ARG A 169 -8.48 -60.73 0.77
C ARG A 169 -8.81 -61.70 -0.35
N ARG A 170 -10.09 -61.82 -0.72
CA ARG A 170 -10.54 -62.71 -1.81
C ARG A 170 -9.95 -62.29 -3.15
N ASP A 171 -10.01 -61.00 -3.49
CA ASP A 171 -9.49 -60.50 -4.77
C ASP A 171 -7.96 -60.63 -4.83
N SER A 172 -7.28 -60.35 -3.72
CA SER A 172 -5.84 -60.56 -3.60
C SER A 172 -5.45 -62.03 -3.79
N ALA A 173 -6.20 -62.98 -3.21
CA ALA A 173 -5.96 -64.41 -3.37
C ALA A 173 -6.16 -64.89 -4.82
N LEU A 174 -7.21 -64.40 -5.50
CA LEU A 174 -7.44 -64.71 -6.91
C LEU A 174 -6.32 -64.15 -7.81
N ARG A 175 -5.87 -62.93 -7.53
CA ARG A 175 -4.76 -62.31 -8.24
C ARG A 175 -3.46 -63.06 -8.02
N LEU A 176 -3.17 -63.47 -6.78
CA LEU A 176 -1.99 -64.26 -6.45
C LEU A 176 -1.99 -65.59 -7.20
N LYS A 177 -3.12 -66.31 -7.20
CA LYS A 177 -3.25 -67.57 -7.93
C LYS A 177 -2.99 -67.41 -9.43
N ARG A 178 -3.51 -66.35 -10.04
CA ARG A 178 -3.27 -66.05 -11.46
C ARG A 178 -1.78 -65.80 -11.74
N VAL A 179 -1.12 -65.02 -10.88
CA VAL A 179 0.33 -64.75 -10.99
C VAL A 179 1.14 -66.04 -10.83
N GLU A 180 0.73 -66.93 -9.92
CA GLU A 180 1.38 -68.24 -9.75
C GLU A 180 1.23 -69.13 -10.98
N GLU A 181 0.01 -69.23 -11.54
CA GLU A 181 -0.25 -69.97 -12.79
C GLU A 181 0.59 -69.42 -13.97
N GLU A 182 0.63 -68.10 -14.14
CA GLU A 182 1.47 -67.44 -15.15
C GLU A 182 2.97 -67.70 -14.93
N LEU A 183 3.45 -67.71 -13.68
CA LEU A 183 4.83 -68.01 -13.34
C LEU A 183 5.19 -69.46 -13.68
N VAL A 184 4.31 -70.42 -13.37
CA VAL A 184 4.51 -71.83 -13.69
C VAL A 184 4.55 -72.03 -15.21
N GLU A 185 3.63 -71.43 -15.96
CA GLU A 185 3.62 -71.52 -17.43
C GLU A 185 4.88 -70.90 -18.05
N ASN A 186 5.31 -69.74 -17.55
CA ASN A 186 6.54 -69.08 -18.00
C ASN A 186 7.79 -69.89 -17.64
N ALA A 187 7.81 -70.52 -16.46
CA ALA A 187 8.90 -71.38 -16.03
C ALA A 187 9.02 -72.62 -16.93
N ASP A 188 7.90 -73.27 -17.28
CA ASP A 188 7.88 -74.42 -18.20
C ASP A 188 8.37 -74.03 -19.61
N LYS A 189 7.86 -72.92 -20.16
CA LYS A 189 8.32 -72.38 -21.45
C LYS A 189 9.82 -72.10 -21.43
N LYS A 190 10.32 -71.47 -20.35
CA LYS A 190 11.74 -71.15 -20.20
C LYS A 190 12.60 -72.39 -20.03
N ALA A 191 12.14 -73.39 -19.28
CA ALA A 191 12.83 -74.67 -19.12
C ALA A 191 12.96 -75.41 -20.46
N LYS A 192 11.87 -75.51 -21.22
CA LYS A 192 11.88 -76.11 -22.58
C LYS A 192 12.81 -75.35 -23.52
N TRP A 193 12.81 -74.02 -23.47
CA TRP A 193 13.72 -73.19 -24.26
C TRP A 193 15.20 -73.46 -23.91
N ILE A 194 15.54 -73.50 -22.62
CA ILE A 194 16.91 -73.81 -22.14
C ILE A 194 17.35 -75.20 -22.60
N ILE A 195 16.49 -76.22 -22.43
CA ILE A 195 16.79 -77.59 -22.87
C ILE A 195 16.99 -77.64 -24.38
N GLY A 196 16.13 -76.98 -25.16
CA GLY A 196 16.28 -76.88 -26.61
C GLY A 196 17.60 -76.23 -27.04
N GLN A 197 18.00 -75.16 -26.36
CA GLN A 197 19.31 -74.52 -26.59
C GLN A 197 20.49 -75.45 -26.25
N ALA A 198 20.39 -76.21 -25.15
CA ALA A 198 21.40 -77.19 -24.77
C ALA A 198 21.53 -78.31 -25.82
N ILE A 199 20.41 -78.87 -26.30
CA ILE A 199 20.40 -79.88 -27.37
C ILE A 199 21.02 -79.32 -28.65
N GLN A 200 20.61 -78.12 -29.08
CA GLN A 200 21.18 -77.48 -30.29
C GLN A 200 22.70 -77.30 -30.19
N ARG A 201 23.20 -76.98 -28.99
CA ARG A 201 24.63 -76.79 -28.76
C ARG A 201 25.42 -78.12 -28.76
N CYS A 202 24.83 -79.21 -28.30
CA CYS A 202 25.47 -80.53 -28.26
C CYS A 202 25.29 -81.35 -29.55
N ALA A 203 24.29 -81.04 -30.38
CA ALA A 203 23.93 -81.85 -31.55
C ALA A 203 25.05 -81.90 -32.60
N ALA A 204 25.76 -80.80 -32.84
CA ALA A 204 26.84 -80.74 -33.82
C ALA A 204 28.00 -81.68 -33.45
N ASP A 205 28.45 -81.63 -32.19
CA ASP A 205 29.55 -82.47 -31.72
C ASP A 205 29.16 -83.95 -31.74
N HIS A 206 27.96 -84.30 -31.30
CA HIS A 206 27.49 -85.70 -31.26
C HIS A 206 27.29 -86.33 -32.64
N VAL A 207 26.76 -85.58 -33.62
CA VAL A 207 26.58 -86.10 -34.99
C VAL A 207 27.95 -86.40 -35.62
N THR A 208 28.93 -85.53 -35.38
CA THR A 208 30.28 -85.70 -35.94
C THR A 208 30.96 -86.95 -35.37
N GLU A 209 30.80 -87.21 -34.07
CA GLU A 209 31.38 -88.39 -33.41
C GLU A 209 30.71 -89.70 -33.84
N SER A 210 29.37 -89.71 -34.01
CA SER A 210 28.61 -90.94 -34.27
C SER A 210 28.58 -91.36 -35.75
N THR A 211 28.74 -90.42 -36.69
CA THR A 211 28.53 -90.70 -38.13
C THR A 211 29.81 -90.89 -38.94
N VAL A 212 30.98 -90.64 -38.34
CA VAL A 212 32.27 -90.87 -38.99
C VAL A 212 32.80 -92.26 -38.60
N SER A 213 32.93 -93.14 -39.59
CA SER A 213 33.54 -94.47 -39.43
C SER A 213 34.73 -94.58 -40.36
N MET A 214 35.89 -94.94 -39.78
CA MET A 214 37.12 -95.14 -40.54
C MET A 214 37.29 -96.63 -40.85
N VAL A 215 37.48 -96.96 -42.13
CA VAL A 215 37.69 -98.33 -42.59
C VAL A 215 39.08 -98.43 -43.21
N PRO A 216 40.03 -99.16 -42.58
CA PRO A 216 41.37 -99.33 -43.15
C PRO A 216 41.30 -100.24 -44.38
N LEU A 217 41.98 -99.83 -45.47
CA LEU A 217 42.07 -100.62 -46.69
C LEU A 217 43.36 -101.47 -46.70
N PRO A 218 43.28 -102.76 -47.06
CA PRO A 218 44.43 -103.68 -46.98
C PRO A 218 45.49 -103.46 -48.06
N SER A 219 45.19 -102.72 -49.13
CA SER A 219 46.15 -102.37 -50.18
C SER A 219 45.67 -101.22 -51.06
N ASP A 220 46.62 -100.50 -51.68
CA ASP A 220 46.32 -99.43 -52.65
C ASP A 220 45.64 -99.95 -53.93
N GLU A 221 45.88 -101.22 -54.28
CA GLU A 221 45.14 -101.86 -55.37
C GLU A 221 43.64 -101.94 -55.06
N MET A 222 43.29 -102.24 -53.80
CA MET A 222 41.89 -102.27 -53.35
C MET A 222 41.29 -100.87 -53.34
N LYS A 223 42.06 -99.85 -52.93
CA LYS A 223 41.67 -98.42 -53.04
C LYS A 223 41.38 -98.02 -54.48
N GLY A 224 42.24 -98.38 -55.43
CA GLY A 224 42.02 -98.12 -56.86
C GLY A 224 40.75 -98.78 -57.41
N ARG A 225 40.42 -100.01 -56.98
CA ARG A 225 39.18 -100.70 -57.35
C ARG A 225 37.93 -100.05 -56.74
N ILE A 226 38.02 -99.59 -55.50
CA ILE A 226 36.90 -98.93 -54.81
C ILE A 226 36.60 -97.57 -55.45
N ILE A 227 37.62 -96.82 -55.88
CA ILE A 227 37.44 -95.54 -56.61
C ILE A 227 36.86 -95.81 -58.02
N GLY A 228 37.47 -96.73 -58.76
CA GLY A 228 37.16 -97.01 -60.16
C GLY A 228 37.63 -95.91 -61.12
N ARG A 229 37.66 -96.19 -62.43
CA ARG A 229 38.08 -95.22 -63.46
C ARG A 229 37.19 -93.98 -63.40
N GLU A 230 37.82 -92.82 -63.17
CA GLU A 230 37.19 -91.49 -62.98
C GLU A 230 36.28 -91.37 -61.75
N GLY A 231 36.51 -92.21 -60.72
CA GLY A 231 35.70 -92.17 -59.50
C GLY A 231 34.28 -92.71 -59.68
N ARG A 232 34.01 -93.44 -60.78
CA ARG A 232 32.66 -93.96 -61.06
C ARG A 232 32.15 -94.90 -59.97
N ASN A 233 33.03 -95.69 -59.36
CA ASN A 233 32.63 -96.73 -58.43
C ASN A 233 32.36 -96.14 -57.03
N ILE A 234 33.16 -95.17 -56.59
CA ILE A 234 32.91 -94.42 -55.34
C ILE A 234 31.63 -93.57 -55.45
N ARG A 235 31.40 -92.84 -56.56
CA ARG A 235 30.16 -92.08 -56.74
C ARG A 235 28.92 -92.97 -56.79
N ALA A 236 29.02 -94.16 -57.38
CA ALA A 236 27.94 -95.13 -57.38
C ALA A 236 27.64 -95.63 -55.95
N LEU A 237 28.67 -95.88 -55.14
CA LEU A 237 28.53 -96.26 -53.74
C LEU A 237 27.90 -95.14 -52.90
N GLU A 238 28.39 -93.90 -53.03
CA GLU A 238 27.84 -92.72 -52.35
C GLU A 238 26.38 -92.47 -52.76
N ALA A 239 26.05 -92.56 -54.04
CA ALA A 239 24.67 -92.40 -54.50
C ALA A 239 23.74 -93.52 -54.03
N ALA A 240 24.23 -94.76 -53.93
CA ALA A 240 23.44 -95.91 -53.49
C ALA A 240 23.22 -95.95 -51.97
N THR A 241 24.21 -95.48 -51.19
CA THR A 241 24.18 -95.58 -49.72
C THR A 241 23.91 -94.25 -49.01
N GLY A 242 24.05 -93.12 -49.70
CA GLY A 242 23.86 -91.78 -49.15
C GLY A 242 24.99 -91.31 -48.22
N ILE A 243 26.11 -92.03 -48.15
CA ILE A 243 27.28 -91.66 -47.35
C ILE A 243 28.22 -90.77 -48.16
N ASN A 244 29.06 -89.98 -47.48
CA ASN A 244 30.16 -89.24 -48.09
C ASN A 244 31.47 -89.98 -47.78
N VAL A 245 32.15 -90.48 -48.81
CA VAL A 245 33.38 -91.26 -48.63
C VAL A 245 34.58 -90.37 -48.93
N ILE A 246 35.29 -89.97 -47.87
CA ILE A 246 36.54 -89.24 -47.98
C ILE A 246 37.68 -90.26 -47.98
N ILE A 247 38.51 -90.19 -49.02
CA ILE A 247 39.70 -91.02 -49.12
C ILE A 247 40.89 -90.21 -48.65
N ASP A 248 41.48 -90.65 -47.54
CA ASP A 248 42.74 -90.10 -47.07
C ASP A 248 43.92 -90.79 -47.77
N ASP A 249 44.95 -90.01 -48.13
CA ASP A 249 46.21 -90.46 -48.73
C ASP A 249 47.34 -90.52 -47.70
N THR A 250 47.04 -90.26 -46.43
CA THR A 250 48.04 -90.26 -45.35
C THR A 250 48.22 -91.68 -44.80
N PRO A 251 49.40 -92.31 -44.94
CA PRO A 251 49.66 -93.62 -44.36
C PRO A 251 50.02 -93.41 -42.88
N GLU A 252 49.01 -93.39 -42.01
CA GLU A 252 49.02 -93.81 -40.59
C GLU A 252 47.92 -93.10 -39.75
N ALA A 253 47.31 -93.90 -38.85
CA ALA A 253 46.21 -93.67 -37.91
C ALA A 253 44.79 -93.92 -38.43
#